data_AF-A0A0A3HWX8-F1
#
_entry.id   AF-A0A0A3HWX8-F1
#
_cell.length_a   1.000
_cell.length_b   1.000
_cell.length_c   1.000
_cell.angle_alpha   90.00
_cell.angle_beta   90.00
_cell.angle_gamma   90.00
#
_symmetry.space_group_name_H-M   'P 1'
#
loop_
_entity.id
_entity.type
_entity.pdbx_description
1 polymer ?
#
loop_
_entity_poly.entity_id
_entity_poly.type
_entity_poly.pdbx_seq_one_letter_code
_entity_poly.pdbx_strand_id
1 'polypeptide(L)'
;MPIAITILVLAIALAVFISRKKTTKKKLVVWGVTTIVAIAPLLSWVAGVIFGLGEGDGFVGFTVMMYSFVFLEVIGFVLVYFGIFKRMKK
;
A
#
# COMPACT_ATOMS: atom_id res chain seq x y z
N MET A 1 13.87 4.42 9.68
CA MET A 1 13.11 3.19 9.33
C MET A 1 12.06 2.78 10.37
N PRO A 2 12.34 2.73 11.70
CA PRO A 2 11.38 2.22 12.69
C PRO A 2 10.03 2.96 12.70
N ILE A 3 10.08 4.29 12.61
CA ILE A 3 8.87 5.14 12.57
C ILE A 3 7.97 4.79 11.38
N ALA A 4 8.54 4.64 10.17
CA ALA A 4 7.79 4.29 8.97
C ALA A 4 7.11 2.92 9.09
N ILE A 5 7.82 1.94 9.67
CA ILE A 5 7.27 0.60 9.93
C ILE A 5 6.13 0.68 10.95
N THR A 6 6.29 1.44 12.05
CA THR A 6 5.24 1.64 13.04
C THR A 6 3.99 2.28 12.42
N ILE A 7 4.15 3.33 11.61
CA ILE A 7 3.03 3.98 10.91
C ILE A 7 2.35 2.99 9.95
N LEU A 8 3.12 2.20 9.20
CA LEU A 8 2.59 1.20 8.28
C LEU A 8 1.77 0.13 9.01
N VAL A 9 2.28 -0.39 10.13
CA VAL A 9 1.56 -1.38 10.96
C VAL A 9 0.27 -0.79 11.52
N LEU A 10 0.31 0.45 12.02
CA LEU A 10 -0.88 1.14 12.53
C LEU A 10 -1.92 1.38 11.42
N ALA A 11 -1.49 1.78 10.22
CA ALA A 11 -2.38 1.97 9.08
C ALA A 11 -3.05 0.66 8.66
N ILE A 12 -2.31 -0.45 8.64
CA ILE A 12 -2.87 -1.78 8.36
C ILE A 12 -3.83 -2.22 9.45
N ALA A 13 -3.47 -2.06 10.73
CA ALA A 13 -4.34 -2.41 11.86
C ALA A 13 -5.66 -1.62 11.80
N LEU A 14 -5.58 -0.32 11.48
CA LEU A 14 -6.75 0.54 11.31
C LEU A 14 -7.60 0.10 10.11
N ALA A 15 -6.98 -0.22 8.97
CA ALA A 15 -7.69 -0.71 7.79
C ALA A 15 -8.42 -2.03 8.07
N VAL A 16 -7.78 -2.95 8.80
CA VAL A 16 -8.39 -4.20 9.28
C VAL A 16 -9.59 -3.88 10.16
N PHE A 17 -9.43 -3.00 11.15
CA PHE A 17 -10.50 -2.60 12.07
C PHE A 17 -11.71 -2.00 11.33
N ILE A 18 -11.47 -1.04 10.44
CA ILE A 18 -12.52 -0.37 9.63
C ILE A 18 -13.21 -1.36 8.69
N SER A 19 -12.48 -2.34 8.16
CA SER A 19 -13.01 -3.37 7.25
C SER A 19 -13.90 -4.40 7.94
N ARG A 20 -13.88 -4.51 9.28
CA ARG A 20 -14.71 -5.48 10.01
C ARG A 20 -16.19 -5.18 9.78
N LYS A 21 -16.98 -6.23 9.53
CA LYS A 21 -18.43 -6.18 9.31
C LYS A 21 -18.88 -5.32 8.10
N LYS A 22 -17.96 -4.89 7.23
CA LYS A 22 -18.30 -4.16 6.00
C LYS A 22 -18.56 -5.12 4.84
N THR A 23 -19.36 -4.67 3.87
CA THR A 23 -19.56 -5.37 2.60
C THR A 23 -18.25 -5.46 1.83
N THR A 24 -18.13 -6.44 0.95
CA THR A 24 -16.90 -6.64 0.14
C THR A 24 -16.53 -5.39 -0.65
N LYS A 25 -17.51 -4.66 -1.20
CA LYS A 25 -17.27 -3.36 -1.87
C LYS A 25 -16.58 -2.35 -0.97
N LYS A 26 -17.09 -2.15 0.25
CA LYS A 26 -16.52 -1.21 1.21
C LYS A 26 -15.12 -1.65 1.65
N LYS A 27 -14.88 -2.96 1.80
CA LYS A 27 -13.54 -3.48 2.09
C LYS A 27 -12.56 -3.14 0.96
N LEU A 28 -12.95 -3.32 -0.30
CA LEU A 28 -12.10 -2.96 -1.45
C LEU A 28 -11.73 -1.47 -1.46
N VAL A 29 -12.69 -0.58 -1.18
CA VAL A 29 -12.40 0.87 -1.07
C VAL A 29 -11.45 1.15 0.09
N VAL A 30 -11.69 0.59 1.28
CA VAL A 30 -10.81 0.79 2.45
C VAL A 30 -9.39 0.33 2.14
N TRP A 31 -9.23 -0.90 1.64
CA TRP A 31 -7.91 -1.43 1.30
C TRP A 31 -7.24 -0.68 0.14
N GLY A 32 -8.00 -0.23 -0.85
CA GLY A 32 -7.48 0.59 -1.94
C GLY A 32 -6.93 1.92 -1.45
N VAL A 33 -7.70 2.65 -0.63
CA VAL A 33 -7.26 3.92 -0.03
C VAL A 33 -6.07 3.72 0.91
N THR A 34 -6.09 2.69 1.76
CA THR A 34 -4.94 2.34 2.60
C THR A 34 -3.71 2.02 1.76
N THR A 35 -3.89 1.35 0.62
CA THR A 35 -2.78 1.03 -0.28
C THR A 35 -2.16 2.29 -0.87
N ILE A 36 -2.98 3.21 -1.39
CA ILE A 36 -2.51 4.47 -1.99
C ILE A 36 -1.82 5.35 -0.94
N VAL A 37 -2.49 5.60 0.19
CA VAL A 37 -2.07 6.65 1.13
C VAL A 37 -0.96 6.18 2.07
N ALA A 38 -0.92 4.88 2.42
CA ALA A 38 0.00 4.36 3.42
C ALA A 38 0.93 3.28 2.88
N ILE A 39 0.40 2.20 2.30
CA ILE A 39 1.23 1.04 1.93
C ILE A 39 2.20 1.40 0.82
N ALA A 40 1.73 2.01 -0.27
CA ALA A 40 2.55 2.38 -1.41
C ALA A 40 3.74 3.27 -1.01
N PRO A 41 3.57 4.44 -0.37
CA PRO A 41 4.70 5.29 -0.01
C PRO A 41 5.61 4.67 1.05
N LEU A 42 5.06 4.03 2.09
CA LEU A 42 5.88 3.53 3.20
C LEU A 42 6.64 2.25 2.84
N LEU A 43 5.97 1.29 2.18
CA LEU A 43 6.58 0.02 1.84
C LEU A 43 7.61 0.17 0.72
N SER A 44 7.33 1.00 -0.29
CA SER A 44 8.29 1.28 -1.36
C SER A 44 9.55 1.98 -0.84
N TRP A 45 9.39 2.93 0.09
CA TRP A 45 10.52 3.60 0.73
C TRP A 45 11.35 2.65 1.58
N VAL A 46 10.72 1.81 2.41
CA VAL A 46 11.42 0.79 3.20
C VAL A 46 12.19 -0.17 2.29
N ALA A 47 11.56 -0.65 1.22
CA ALA A 47 12.24 -1.52 0.25
C ALA A 47 13.43 -0.80 -0.40
N GLY A 48 13.25 0.42 -0.90
CA GLY A 48 14.32 1.20 -1.51
C GLY A 48 15.52 1.40 -0.59
N VAL A 49 15.27 1.72 0.69
CA VAL A 49 16.36 1.87 1.68
C VAL A 49 17.08 0.54 1.92
N ILE A 50 16.36 -0.58 2.08
CA ILE A 50 16.97 -1.90 2.31
C ILE A 50 17.86 -2.30 1.13
N PHE A 51 17.37 -2.17 -0.10
CA PHE A 51 18.12 -2.56 -1.30
C PHE A 51 19.28 -1.60 -1.58
N GLY A 52 19.08 -0.28 -1.41
CA GLY A 52 20.16 0.69 -1.61
C GLY A 52 21.29 0.52 -0.60
N LEU A 53 20.99 0.19 0.67
CA LEU A 53 22.01 -0.10 1.68
C LEU A 53 22.69 -1.46 1.43
N GLY A 54 21.93 -2.47 0.99
CA GLY A 54 22.46 -3.80 0.71
C GLY A 54 23.47 -3.82 -0.44
N GLU A 55 23.19 -3.07 -1.51
CA GLU A 55 24.08 -2.96 -2.67
C GLU A 55 25.11 -1.83 -2.54
N GLY A 56 24.95 -0.93 -1.56
CA GLY A 56 25.78 0.27 -1.43
C GLY A 56 25.57 1.30 -2.55
N ASP A 57 24.51 1.15 -3.34
CA ASP A 57 24.18 2.01 -4.48
C ASP A 57 22.78 2.63 -4.33
N GLY A 58 22.76 3.96 -4.21
CA GLY A 58 21.53 4.76 -4.11
C GLY A 58 20.64 4.65 -5.35
N PHE A 59 21.19 4.37 -6.54
CA PHE A 59 20.39 4.17 -7.75
C PHE A 59 19.57 2.88 -7.69
N VAL A 60 20.13 1.80 -7.12
CA VAL A 60 19.36 0.56 -6.91
C VAL A 60 18.21 0.81 -5.94
N GLY A 61 18.49 1.47 -4.82
CA GLY A 61 17.45 1.82 -3.85
C GLY A 61 16.35 2.69 -4.44
N PHE A 62 16.72 3.72 -5.20
CA PHE A 62 15.77 4.58 -5.91
C PHE A 62 14.92 3.81 -6.92
N THR A 63 15.55 2.94 -7.71
CA THR A 63 14.89 2.10 -8.72
C THR A 63 13.83 1.20 -8.08
N VAL A 64 14.20 0.50 -6.99
CA VAL A 64 13.29 -0.36 -6.24
C VAL A 64 12.12 0.46 -5.68
N MET A 65 12.39 1.62 -5.09
CA MET A 65 11.35 2.50 -4.54
C MET A 65 10.38 2.96 -5.64
N MET A 66 10.89 3.47 -6.76
CA MET A 66 10.05 4.02 -7.82
C MET A 66 9.13 2.95 -8.44
N TYR A 67 9.68 1.80 -8.82
CA TYR A 67 8.86 0.75 -9.45
C TYR A 67 7.88 0.12 -8.47
N SER A 68 8.28 -0.13 -7.21
CA SER A 68 7.36 -0.66 -6.21
C SER A 68 6.25 0.34 -5.84
N PHE A 69 6.57 1.64 -5.75
CA PHE A 69 5.59 2.69 -5.52
C PHE A 69 4.53 2.72 -6.62
N VAL A 70 4.95 2.81 -7.90
CA VAL A 70 4.04 2.82 -9.05
C VAL A 70 3.17 1.56 -9.09
N PHE A 71 3.78 0.40 -8.88
CA PHE A 71 3.05 -0.87 -8.87
C PHE A 71 1.98 -0.93 -7.76
N LEU A 72 2.32 -0.53 -6.54
CA LEU A 72 1.40 -0.52 -5.40
C LEU A 72 0.29 0.54 -5.57
N GLU A 73 0.62 1.71 -6.10
CA GLU A 73 -0.36 2.75 -6.48
C GLU A 73 -1.40 2.20 -7.45
N VAL A 74 -0.96 1.53 -8.54
CA VAL A 74 -1.87 0.91 -9.51
C VAL A 74 -2.79 -0.12 -8.84
N ILE A 75 -2.26 -0.97 -7.96
CA ILE A 75 -3.07 -1.92 -7.19
C ILE A 75 -4.11 -1.17 -6.35
N GLY A 76 -3.70 -0.11 -5.66
CA GLY A 76 -4.59 0.72 -4.86
C GLY A 76 -5.75 1.30 -5.66
N PHE A 77 -5.47 1.89 -6.82
CA PHE A 77 -6.49 2.41 -7.73
C PHE A 77 -7.43 1.32 -8.25
N VAL A 78 -6.91 0.15 -8.61
CA VAL A 78 -7.72 -1.00 -9.05
C VAL A 78 -8.68 -1.47 -7.95
N LEU A 79 -8.23 -1.51 -6.69
CA LEU A 79 -9.08 -1.86 -5.55
C LEU A 79 -10.18 -0.84 -5.33
N VAL A 80 -9.87 0.46 -5.36
CA VAL A 80 -10.88 1.53 -5.26
C VAL A 80 -11.89 1.43 -6.41
N TYR A 81 -11.41 1.26 -7.64
CA TYR A 81 -12.25 1.12 -8.82
C TYR A 81 -13.26 -0.03 -8.66
N PHE A 82 -12.79 -1.21 -8.28
CA PHE A 82 -13.70 -2.34 -8.05
C PHE A 82 -14.64 -2.13 -6.86
N GLY A 83 -14.17 -1.46 -5.81
CA GLY A 83 -14.99 -1.13 -4.65
C GLY A 83 -16.17 -0.21 -4.99
N ILE A 84 -15.96 0.75 -5.90
CA ILE A 84 -16.98 1.73 -6.30
C ILE A 84 -17.86 1.17 -7.43
N PHE A 85 -17.25 0.76 -8.54
CA PHE A 85 -17.96 0.55 -9.79
C PHE A 85 -18.41 -0.90 -10.02
N LYS A 86 -17.69 -1.89 -9.48
CA LYS A 86 -18.01 -3.30 -9.77
C LYS A 86 -19.33 -3.68 -9.12
N ARG A 87 -20.30 -4.13 -9.93
CA ARG A 87 -21.49 -4.81 -9.40
C ARG A 87 -21.07 -6.20 -8.90
N MET A 88 -20.87 -6.30 -7.59
CA MET A 88 -20.68 -7.58 -6.92
C MET A 88 -22.00 -8.33 -7.00
N LYS A 89 -22.00 -9.54 -7.59
CA LYS A 89 -23.15 -10.44 -7.44
C LYS A 89 -23.34 -10.72 -5.95
N LYS A 90 -24.59 -10.60 -5.50
CA LYS A 90 -24.98 -10.67 -4.10
C LYS A 90 -24.86 -12.09 -3.58
#